data_AF-A0A6D2JXD0-F1
#
_entry.id   AF-A0A6D2JXD0-F1
#
_cell.length_a   1.000
_cell.length_b   1.000
_cell.length_c   1.000
_cell.angle_alpha   90.00
_cell.angle_beta   90.00
_cell.angle_gamma   90.00
#
_symmetry.space_group_name_H-M   'P 1'
#
loop_
_entity.id
_entity.type
_entity.pdbx_description
1 polymer ?
#
loop_
_entity_poly.entity_id
_entity_poly.type
_entity_poly.pdbx_seq_one_letter_code
_entity_poly.pdbx_strand_id
1 'polypeptide(L)'
;MAMRRVYSEIKGKKVKEIPGYIKSTFSVETIKTSVKKSLDNYNDKYIQTSSVDPLLHICFYGMAFSYLVALPNERRHLEHQQHAKEHGGH
;
A
#
# COMPACT_ATOMS: atom_id res chain seq x y z
N MET A 1 16.41 -7.65 -12.43
CA MET A 1 17.44 -7.71 -11.35
C MET A 1 17.25 -6.60 -10.30
N ALA A 2 16.99 -5.35 -10.70
CA ALA A 2 16.88 -4.21 -9.75
C ALA A 2 15.79 -4.37 -8.66
N MET A 3 14.59 -4.85 -9.02
CA MET A 3 13.49 -5.07 -8.05
C MET A 3 13.82 -6.09 -6.96
N ARG A 4 14.54 -7.19 -7.32
CA ARG A 4 14.98 -8.19 -6.34
C ARG A 4 15.97 -7.61 -5.32
N ARG A 5 16.88 -6.75 -5.80
CA ARG A 5 17.87 -6.05 -4.98
C ARG A 5 17.22 -5.06 -4.02
N VAL A 6 16.30 -4.23 -4.51
CA VAL A 6 15.52 -3.29 -3.68
C VAL A 6 14.72 -4.04 -2.62
N TYR A 7 14.07 -5.15 -2.98
CA TYR A 7 13.34 -5.98 -2.03
C TYR A 7 14.24 -6.58 -0.93
N SER A 8 15.41 -7.11 -1.28
CA SER A 8 16.36 -7.62 -0.29
C SER A 8 16.90 -6.52 0.63
N GLU A 9 17.12 -5.32 0.11
CA GLU A 9 17.62 -4.17 0.88
C GLU A 9 16.54 -3.59 1.81
N ILE A 10 15.27 -3.61 1.40
CA ILE A 10 14.12 -3.18 2.24
C ILE A 10 13.81 -4.23 3.31
N LYS A 11 13.88 -5.53 2.98
CA LYS A 11 13.60 -6.63 3.94
C LYS A 11 14.54 -6.60 5.16
N GLY A 12 15.78 -6.14 4.98
CA GLY A 12 16.77 -6.02 6.06
C GLY A 12 16.66 -4.75 6.91
N LYS A 13 15.82 -3.78 6.52
CA LYS A 13 15.70 -2.48 7.20
C LYS A 13 14.51 -2.43 8.14
N LYS A 14 14.64 -1.67 9.23
CA LYS A 14 13.48 -1.38 10.09
C LYS A 14 12.49 -0.50 9.32
N VAL A 15 11.20 -0.65 9.58
CA VAL A 15 10.13 0.16 8.94
C VAL A 15 10.39 1.67 9.02
N LYS A 16 11.05 2.10 10.09
CA LYS A 16 11.45 3.49 10.37
C LYS A 16 12.53 4.04 9.41
N GLU A 17 13.34 3.16 8.82
CA GLU A 17 14.50 3.50 7.98
C GLU A 17 14.17 3.44 6.48
N ILE A 18 13.04 2.81 6.13
CA ILE A 18 12.54 2.71 4.76
C ILE A 18 12.35 4.11 4.13
N PRO A 19 11.75 5.12 4.79
CA PRO A 19 11.54 6.43 4.19
C PRO A 19 12.85 7.13 3.80
N GLY A 20 13.88 7.03 4.64
CA GLY A 20 15.21 7.60 4.38
C GLY A 20 15.90 6.94 3.20
N TYR A 21 15.83 5.61 3.11
CA TYR A 21 16.39 4.84 1.99
C TYR A 21 15.68 5.11 0.66
N ILE A 22 14.34 5.24 0.67
CA ILE A 22 13.58 5.59 -0.54
C ILE A 22 13.98 6.99 -1.01
N LYS A 23 14.07 7.95 -0.09
CA LYS A 23 14.44 9.34 -0.41
C LYS A 23 15.85 9.45 -0.98
N SER A 24 16.80 8.63 -0.53
CA SER A 24 18.17 8.63 -1.07
C SER A 24 18.29 7.91 -2.41
N THR A 25 17.45 6.89 -2.65
CA THR A 25 17.54 6.02 -3.83
C THR A 25 16.79 6.60 -5.02
N PHE A 26 15.71 7.35 -4.77
CA PHE A 26 14.87 7.92 -5.82
C PHE A 26 14.95 9.44 -5.82
N SER A 27 15.32 10.02 -6.97
CA SER A 27 15.18 11.45 -7.17
C SER A 27 13.70 11.83 -7.23
N VAL A 28 13.32 12.86 -6.47
CA VAL A 28 11.96 13.41 -6.43
C VAL A 28 11.49 13.83 -7.83
N GLU A 29 12.39 14.34 -8.65
CA GLU A 29 12.08 14.78 -10.03
C GLU A 29 11.76 13.59 -10.95
N THR A 30 12.49 12.49 -10.81
CA THR A 30 12.22 11.26 -11.57
C THR A 30 10.89 10.66 -11.16
N ILE A 31 10.57 10.64 -9.87
CA ILE A 31 9.25 10.19 -9.38
C ILE A 31 8.15 11.09 -9.95
N LYS A 32 8.29 12.41 -9.84
CA LYS A 32 7.28 13.37 -10.30
C LYS A 32 7.00 13.21 -11.80
N THR A 33 8.05 13.05 -12.61
CA THR A 33 7.91 12.85 -14.06
C THR A 33 7.25 11.52 -14.38
N SER A 34 7.64 10.44 -13.69
CA SER A 34 7.05 9.12 -13.85
C SER A 34 5.56 9.09 -13.47
N VAL A 35 5.22 9.70 -12.33
CA VAL A 35 3.83 9.81 -11.86
C VAL A 35 2.99 10.62 -12.85
N LYS A 36 3.49 11.77 -13.32
CA LYS A 36 2.80 12.57 -14.32
C LYS A 36 2.52 11.77 -15.59
N LYS A 37 3.54 11.11 -16.15
CA LYS A 37 3.39 10.26 -17.33
C LYS A 37 2.39 9.12 -17.11
N SER A 38 2.41 8.50 -15.93
CA SER A 38 1.45 7.46 -15.59
C SER A 38 0.02 7.98 -15.51
N LEU A 39 -0.17 9.19 -14.98
CA LEU A 39 -1.47 9.83 -14.85
C LEU A 39 -2.02 10.26 -16.22
N ASP A 40 -1.17 10.83 -17.06
CA ASP A 40 -1.50 11.22 -18.43
C ASP A 40 -1.94 9.99 -19.24
N ASN A 41 -1.17 8.89 -19.19
CA ASN A 41 -1.53 7.63 -19.85
C ASN A 41 -2.85 7.02 -19.32
N TYR A 42 -3.11 7.14 -18.01
CA TYR A 42 -4.35 6.62 -17.42
C TYR A 42 -5.57 7.46 -17.85
N ASN A 43 -5.41 8.78 -17.92
CA ASN A 43 -6.41 9.70 -18.42
C ASN A 43 -6.77 9.39 -19.87
N ASP A 44 -5.76 9.31 -20.74
CA ASP A 44 -5.95 9.00 -22.16
C ASP A 44 -6.64 7.64 -22.35
N LYS A 45 -6.27 6.64 -21.54
CA LYS A 45 -6.80 5.28 -21.69
C LYS A 45 -8.23 5.11 -21.18
N TYR A 46 -8.59 5.73 -20.07
CA TYR A 46 -9.85 5.42 -19.37
C TYR A 46 -10.80 6.61 -19.20
N ILE A 47 -10.28 7.84 -19.11
CA ILE A 47 -11.11 9.03 -18.87
C ILE A 47 -11.61 9.61 -20.20
N GLN A 48 -10.72 9.84 -21.16
CA GLN A 48 -11.10 10.39 -22.47
C GLN A 48 -11.93 9.39 -23.30
N THR A 49 -11.75 8.09 -23.08
CA THR A 49 -12.50 7.02 -23.74
C THR A 49 -13.89 6.78 -23.13
N SER A 50 -14.30 7.53 -22.10
CA SER A 50 -15.55 7.34 -21.37
C SER A 50 -15.71 5.91 -20.81
N SER A 51 -14.62 5.29 -20.36
CA SER A 51 -14.67 3.96 -19.74
C SER A 51 -15.30 4.02 -18.35
N VAL A 52 -15.98 2.95 -17.95
CA VAL A 52 -16.50 2.74 -16.59
C VAL A 52 -15.43 2.24 -15.61
N ASP A 53 -14.28 1.80 -16.12
CA ASP A 53 -13.18 1.23 -15.33
C ASP A 53 -12.69 2.15 -14.20
N PRO A 54 -12.60 3.48 -14.35
CA PRO A 54 -12.21 4.36 -13.25
C PRO A 54 -13.12 4.27 -12.03
N LEU A 55 -14.43 4.09 -12.24
CA LEU A 55 -15.39 3.90 -11.14
C LEU A 55 -15.14 2.57 -10.44
N LEU A 56 -14.96 1.50 -11.21
CA LEU A 56 -14.67 0.17 -10.68
C LEU A 56 -13.35 0.13 -9.91
N HIS A 57 -12.30 0.78 -10.43
CA HIS A 57 -11.03 0.93 -9.73
C HIS A 57 -11.20 1.59 -8.36
N ILE A 58 -11.98 2.67 -8.27
CA ILE A 58 -12.26 3.33 -6.98
C ILE A 58 -12.99 2.37 -6.03
N CYS A 59 -14.00 1.63 -6.51
CA CYS A 59 -14.72 0.66 -5.67
C CYS A 59 -13.81 -0.47 -5.17
N PHE A 60 -13.03 -1.08 -6.05
CA PHE A 60 -12.13 -2.18 -5.70
C PHE A 60 -10.97 -1.73 -4.81
N TYR A 61 -10.33 -0.61 -5.12
CA TYR A 61 -9.28 -0.05 -4.27
C TYR A 61 -9.82 0.44 -2.93
N GLY A 62 -11.02 1.03 -2.91
CA GLY A 62 -11.71 1.41 -1.68
C GLY A 62 -11.98 0.21 -0.77
N MET A 63 -12.49 -0.89 -1.34
CA MET A 63 -12.71 -2.14 -0.61
C MET A 63 -11.39 -2.72 -0.10
N ALA A 64 -10.37 -2.84 -0.95
CA ALA A 64 -9.07 -3.37 -0.55
C ALA A 64 -8.41 -2.52 0.56
N PHE A 65 -8.46 -1.19 0.42
CA PHE A 65 -7.93 -0.26 1.42
C PHE A 65 -8.69 -0.35 2.74
N SER A 66 -10.02 -0.45 2.70
CA SER A 66 -10.84 -0.59 3.92
C SER A 66 -10.46 -1.84 4.71
N TYR A 67 -10.15 -2.96 4.03
CA TYR A 67 -9.66 -4.17 4.68
C TYR A 67 -8.30 -3.93 5.34
N LEU A 68 -7.35 -3.34 4.61
CA LEU A 68 -6.01 -3.04 5.14
C LEU A 68 -6.04 -2.11 6.36
N VAL A 69 -6.95 -1.13 6.38
CA VAL A 69 -7.14 -0.22 7.52
C VAL A 69 -7.86 -0.90 8.68
N ALA A 70 -8.77 -1.85 8.41
CA ALA A 70 -9.46 -2.61 9.45
C ALA A 70 -8.58 -3.69 10.10
N LEU A 71 -7.58 -4.21 9.39
CA LEU A 71 -6.68 -5.28 9.85
C LEU A 71 -6.07 -5.06 11.25
N PRO A 72 -5.51 -3.89 11.61
CA PRO A 72 -4.98 -3.65 12.96
C PRO A 72 -6.06 -3.74 14.05
N ASN A 73 -7.29 -3.33 13.72
CA ASN A 73 -8.40 -3.36 14.66
C ASN A 73 -8.90 -4.80 14.87
N GLU A 74 -8.97 -5.59 13.80
CA GLU A 74 -9.25 -7.03 13.88
C GLU A 74 -8.16 -7.79 14.66
N ARG A 75 -6.88 -7.45 14.43
CA ARG A 75 -5.75 -8.03 15.18
C ARG A 75 -5.85 -7.77 16.68
N ARG A 76 -6.10 -6.52 17.08
CA ARG A 76 -6.29 -6.15 18.49
C ARG A 76 -7.50 -6.85 19.09
N HIS A 77 -8.60 -6.99 18.34
CA HIS A 77 -9.78 -7.70 18.80
C HIS A 77 -9.50 -9.20 19.05
N LEU A 78 -8.75 -9.85 18.15
CA LEU A 78 -8.31 -11.24 18.33
C LEU A 78 -7.35 -11.42 19.52
N GLU A 79 -6.42 -10.48 19.72
CA GLU A 79 -5.51 -10.49 20.88
C GLU A 79 -6.30 -10.38 22.19
N HIS A 80 -7.29 -9.48 22.28
CA HIS A 80 -8.17 -9.41 23.46
C HIS A 80 -9.01 -10.68 23.68
N GLN A 81 -9.49 -11.33 22.61
CA GLN A 81 -10.21 -12.60 22.71
C GLN A 81 -9.30 -13.75 23.16
N GLN A 82 -8.03 -13.76 22.74
CA GLN A 82 -7.04 -14.73 23.19
C GLN A 82 -6.71 -14.54 24.67
N HIS A 83 -6.42 -13.30 25.10
CA HIS A 83 -6.18 -12.99 26.51
C HIS A 83 -7.40 -13.28 27.41
N ALA A 84 -8.63 -13.08 26.93
CA ALA A 84 -9.85 -13.43 27.67
C ALA A 84 -10.04 -14.96 27.79
N LYS A 85 -9.63 -15.74 26.78
CA LYS A 85 -9.66 -17.21 26.84
C LYS A 85 -8.57 -17.78 27.74
N GLU A 86 -7.40 -17.15 27.80
CA GLU A 86 -6.28 -17.58 28.65
C GLU A 86 -6.47 -17.19 30.12
N HIS A 87 -7.17 -16.08 30.42
CA HIS A 87 -7.39 -15.58 31.79
C HIS A 87 -8.82 -15.75 32.32
N GLY A 88 -9.76 -16.26 31.51
CA GLY A 88 -11.17 -16.44 31.87
C GLY A 88 -11.58 -17.84 32.31
N GLY A 89 -10.62 -18.76 32.47
CA GLY A 89 -10.86 -20.11 32.98
C GLY A 89 -10.49 -20.23 34.45
N HIS A 90 -11.40 -19.83 35.34
CA HIS A 90 -11.47 -20.27 36.73
C HIS A 90 -12.84 -20.87 37.00
#